data_AF-A0A1I7CZS0-F1
#
_entry.id   AF-A0A1I7CZS0-F1
#
_cell.length_a   1.000
_cell.length_b   1.000
_cell.length_c   1.000
_cell.angle_alpha   90.00
_cell.angle_beta   90.00
_cell.angle_gamma   90.00
#
_symmetry.space_group_name_H-M   'P 1'
#
loop_
_entity.id
_entity.type
_entity.pdbx_description
1 polymer ?
#
loop_
_entity_poly.entity_id
_entity_poly.type
_entity_poly.pdbx_seq_one_letter_code
_entity_poly.pdbx_strand_id
1 'polypeptide(L)'
;MTNDGGWFDRFVDSLPERGWFKFLSTYVVVPYWVWRDPKPKLPGGPRASAQPSENVQRMMNLIMPLKDSSPIGRAKAALAIAQNVDEIFAGLDNVGTVHTARFLLLDDYICMISVYDGDFSNYIRDFIATIGSVFDEVVSLVEGGDDLIPTTHNVERFIDWVHAHDLFQAPDFPTDLFGLQDTASGRSPDSPPHELRSLPRELILQLNANPNISLGGGYRAYPGFSAAQVRGKFGVGW
;
A
#
# COMPACT_ATOMS: atom_id res chain seq x y z
N MET A 1 3.46 37.25 16.83
CA MET A 1 4.52 37.81 15.97
C MET A 1 5.09 36.63 15.21
N THR A 2 4.77 36.51 13.93
CA THR A 2 5.33 35.48 13.05
C THR A 2 6.81 35.79 12.84
N ASN A 3 7.67 34.86 13.27
CA ASN A 3 9.10 34.94 13.02
C ASN A 3 9.32 34.56 11.56
N ASP A 4 9.17 35.52 10.65
CA ASP A 4 9.50 35.32 9.24
C ASP A 4 11.01 35.08 9.15
N GLY A 5 11.39 33.83 8.87
CA GLY A 5 12.77 33.36 8.81
C GLY A 5 13.69 34.29 8.02
N GLY A 6 14.96 34.30 8.40
CA GLY A 6 15.98 35.19 7.85
C GLY A 6 16.11 35.06 6.33
N TRP A 7 16.84 35.98 5.69
CA TRP A 7 17.13 35.90 4.25
C TRP A 7 17.78 34.55 3.85
N PHE A 8 18.58 33.97 4.75
CA PHE A 8 19.17 32.65 4.57
C PHE A 8 18.11 31.53 4.56
N ASP A 9 17.16 31.55 5.48
CA ASP A 9 16.08 30.55 5.53
C ASP A 9 15.26 30.60 4.24
N ARG A 10 14.87 31.80 3.79
CA ARG A 10 14.19 31.99 2.50
C ARG A 10 15.01 31.52 1.31
N PHE A 11 16.33 31.68 1.34
CA PHE A 11 17.21 31.17 0.30
C PHE A 11 17.22 29.64 0.29
N VAL A 12 17.40 29.01 1.47
CA VAL A 12 17.40 27.55 1.65
C VAL A 12 16.05 26.94 1.26
N ASP A 13 14.94 27.54 1.69
CA ASP A 13 13.58 27.13 1.36
C ASP A 13 13.30 27.22 -0.15
N SER A 14 13.97 28.14 -0.86
CA SER A 14 13.86 28.27 -2.32
C SER A 14 14.70 27.26 -3.10
N LEU A 15 15.66 26.56 -2.48
CA LEU A 15 16.57 25.64 -3.17
C LEU A 15 15.84 24.48 -3.89
N PRO A 16 14.86 23.78 -3.27
CA PRO A 16 14.14 22.68 -3.91
C PRO A 16 13.44 23.08 -5.21
N GLU A 17 13.10 24.36 -5.39
CA GLU A 17 12.41 24.85 -6.59
C GLU A 17 13.36 25.16 -7.76
N ARG A 18 14.66 25.36 -7.49
CA ARG A 18 15.64 25.74 -8.51
C ARG A 18 16.07 24.55 -9.37
N GLY A 19 16.06 24.73 -10.69
CA GLY A 19 16.37 23.66 -11.65
C GLY A 19 17.76 23.02 -11.49
N TRP A 20 18.80 23.81 -11.22
CA TRP A 20 20.16 23.28 -11.00
C TRP A 20 20.25 22.44 -9.72
N PHE A 21 19.51 22.81 -8.68
CA PHE A 21 19.50 22.08 -7.41
C PHE A 21 18.73 20.77 -7.56
N LYS A 22 17.61 20.76 -8.29
CA LYS A 22 16.91 19.52 -8.67
C LYS A 22 17.81 18.59 -9.46
N PHE A 23 18.54 19.10 -10.46
CA PHE A 23 19.48 18.28 -11.22
C PHE A 23 20.58 17.69 -10.33
N LEU A 24 21.24 18.53 -9.53
CA LEU A 24 22.29 18.08 -8.63
C LEU A 24 21.75 17.07 -7.59
N SER A 25 20.56 17.33 -7.04
CA SER A 25 19.95 16.46 -6.03
C SER A 25 19.60 15.10 -6.61
N THR A 26 18.93 15.05 -7.76
CA THR A 26 18.50 13.82 -8.43
C THR A 26 19.68 12.96 -8.90
N TYR A 27 20.69 13.56 -9.52
CA TYR A 27 21.75 12.79 -10.20
C TYR A 27 23.04 12.61 -9.40
N VAL A 28 23.26 13.40 -8.35
CA VAL A 28 24.51 13.34 -7.57
C VAL A 28 24.24 13.09 -6.10
N VAL A 29 23.45 13.96 -5.45
CA VAL A 29 23.30 13.93 -3.98
C VAL A 29 22.51 12.70 -3.53
N VAL A 30 21.33 12.45 -4.10
CA VAL A 30 20.50 11.30 -3.73
C VAL A 30 21.24 9.98 -4.02
N PRO A 31 21.80 9.73 -5.22
CA PRO A 31 22.56 8.50 -5.48
C PRO A 31 23.73 8.28 -4.51
N TYR A 32 24.49 9.34 -4.17
CA TYR A 32 25.56 9.25 -3.18
C TYR A 32 25.06 8.81 -1.80
N TRP A 33 23.94 9.37 -1.33
CA TRP A 33 23.39 9.01 -0.03
C TRP A 33 22.71 7.64 -0.01
N VAL A 34 22.06 7.25 -1.11
CA VAL A 34 21.53 5.88 -1.28
C VAL A 34 22.65 4.86 -1.18
N TRP A 35 23.83 5.15 -1.77
CA TRP A 35 25.00 4.29 -1.64
C TRP A 35 25.58 4.27 -0.22
N ARG A 36 25.61 5.42 0.47
CA ARG A 36 26.24 5.56 1.79
C ARG A 36 25.38 5.06 2.96
N ASP A 37 24.07 5.25 2.90
CA ASP A 37 23.10 4.90 3.94
C ASP A 37 21.80 4.40 3.28
N PRO A 38 21.82 3.21 2.65
CA PRO A 38 20.65 2.65 1.99
C PRO A 38 19.56 2.39 3.01
N LYS A 39 18.36 2.95 2.78
CA LYS A 39 17.19 2.63 3.62
C LYS A 39 16.53 1.34 3.13
N PRO A 40 16.19 0.41 4.03
CA PRO A 40 15.48 -0.80 3.65
C PRO A 40 14.09 -0.45 3.14
N LYS A 41 13.59 -1.23 2.17
CA LYS A 41 12.20 -1.15 1.73
C LYS A 41 11.30 -1.57 2.90
N LEU A 42 10.41 -0.67 3.33
CA LEU A 42 9.41 -1.02 4.34
C LEU A 42 8.35 -1.94 3.73
N PRO A 43 7.89 -2.97 4.46
CA PRO A 43 6.93 -3.94 3.94
C PRO A 43 5.58 -3.28 3.65
N GLY A 44 4.88 -3.81 2.64
CA GLY A 44 3.50 -3.47 2.34
C GLY A 44 2.52 -4.06 3.36
N GLY A 45 1.24 -3.70 3.23
CA GLY A 45 0.19 -4.17 4.12
C GLY A 45 -0.17 -3.14 5.20
N PRO A 46 -1.43 -3.14 5.67
CA PRO A 46 -1.79 -2.40 6.85
C PRO A 46 -1.12 -3.04 8.08
N ARG A 47 -0.73 -2.20 9.04
CA ARG A 47 -0.07 -2.65 10.27
C ARG A 47 -1.00 -3.51 11.13
N ALA A 48 -0.44 -4.44 11.91
CA ALA A 48 -1.21 -5.26 12.85
C ALA A 48 -2.07 -4.38 13.78
N SER A 49 -3.37 -4.67 13.90
CA SER A 49 -4.21 -4.05 14.93
C SER A 49 -4.01 -4.82 16.23
N ALA A 50 -4.00 -4.12 17.35
CA ALA A 50 -4.02 -4.72 18.67
C ALA A 50 -5.36 -5.43 18.99
N GLN A 51 -6.41 -5.24 18.19
CA GLN A 51 -7.76 -5.74 18.42
C GLN A 51 -8.35 -6.33 17.12
N PRO A 52 -8.54 -7.66 17.04
CA PRO A 52 -9.14 -8.33 15.87
C PRO A 52 -10.56 -7.85 15.51
N SER A 53 -11.25 -7.19 16.43
CA SER A 53 -12.62 -6.67 16.29
C SER A 53 -12.70 -5.17 16.05
N GLU A 54 -11.58 -4.49 15.79
CA GLU A 54 -11.62 -3.09 15.45
C GLU A 54 -12.34 -2.90 14.11
N ASN A 55 -13.46 -2.18 14.13
CA ASN A 55 -14.20 -1.64 12.97
C ASN A 55 -13.40 -0.55 12.24
N VAL A 56 -12.08 -0.74 12.14
CA VAL A 56 -11.15 0.19 11.53
C VAL A 56 -11.00 -0.23 10.09
N GLN A 57 -11.58 0.58 9.20
CA GLN A 57 -11.37 0.47 7.76
C GLN A 57 -9.87 0.52 7.47
N ARG A 58 -9.39 -0.52 6.80
CA ARG A 58 -8.02 -0.69 6.33
C ARG A 58 -8.02 -0.73 4.83
N MET A 59 -6.93 -0.27 4.25
CA MET A 59 -6.76 -0.24 2.81
C MET A 59 -5.89 -1.42 2.38
N MET A 60 -6.07 -1.88 1.16
CA MET A 60 -5.09 -2.69 0.43
C MET A 60 -4.96 -2.08 -0.96
N ASN A 61 -3.74 -1.87 -1.40
CA ASN A 61 -3.36 -1.38 -2.71
C ASN A 61 -2.38 -2.38 -3.34
N LEU A 62 -2.90 -3.55 -3.72
CA LEU A 62 -2.11 -4.61 -4.32
C LEU A 62 -1.71 -4.22 -5.75
N ILE A 63 -0.42 -4.18 -6.05
CA ILE A 63 0.13 -3.86 -7.38
C ILE A 63 0.82 -5.09 -7.96
N MET A 64 0.28 -5.62 -9.05
CA MET A 64 0.73 -6.89 -9.62
C MET A 64 1.25 -6.68 -11.05
N PRO A 65 2.55 -6.89 -11.32
CA PRO A 65 3.10 -6.75 -12.66
C PRO A 65 2.52 -7.80 -13.62
N LEU A 66 2.13 -7.38 -14.82
CA LEU A 66 1.64 -8.29 -15.85
C LEU A 66 2.79 -9.12 -16.45
N LYS A 67 2.56 -10.42 -16.69
CA LYS A 67 3.48 -11.27 -17.47
C LYS A 67 3.64 -10.76 -18.90
N ASP A 68 2.54 -10.26 -19.48
CA ASP A 68 2.48 -9.72 -20.83
C ASP A 68 1.92 -8.29 -20.77
N SER A 69 2.81 -7.31 -20.83
CA SER A 69 2.47 -5.88 -20.83
C SER A 69 1.98 -5.36 -22.19
N SER A 70 1.96 -6.21 -23.23
CA SER A 70 1.46 -5.81 -24.55
C SER A 70 -0.03 -5.47 -24.51
N PRO A 71 -0.55 -4.74 -25.52
CA PRO A 71 -1.99 -4.49 -25.63
C PRO A 71 -2.85 -5.76 -25.60
N ILE A 72 -2.32 -6.89 -26.10
CA ILE A 72 -3.01 -8.18 -26.07
C ILE A 72 -3.05 -8.75 -24.65
N GLY A 73 -1.92 -8.74 -23.93
CA GLY A 73 -1.87 -9.18 -22.53
C GLY A 73 -2.79 -8.35 -21.63
N ARG A 74 -2.80 -7.03 -21.82
CA ARG A 74 -3.73 -6.11 -21.17
C ARG A 74 -5.21 -6.43 -21.47
N ALA A 75 -5.53 -6.74 -22.74
CA ALA A 75 -6.88 -7.15 -23.12
C ALA A 75 -7.28 -8.49 -22.47
N LYS A 76 -6.35 -9.45 -22.35
CA LYS A 76 -6.59 -10.71 -21.62
C LYS A 76 -6.86 -10.48 -20.14
N ALA A 77 -6.10 -9.59 -19.50
CA ALA A 77 -6.34 -9.22 -18.10
C ALA A 77 -7.73 -8.59 -17.90
N ALA A 78 -8.13 -7.68 -18.77
CA ALA A 78 -9.47 -7.10 -18.75
C ALA A 78 -10.56 -8.18 -18.97
N LEU A 79 -10.33 -9.11 -19.90
CA LEU A 79 -11.26 -10.21 -20.17
C LEU A 79 -11.40 -11.16 -18.99
N ALA A 80 -10.31 -11.53 -18.33
CA ALA A 80 -10.34 -12.39 -17.14
C ALA A 80 -11.20 -11.78 -16.02
N ILE A 81 -11.04 -10.47 -15.75
CA ILE A 81 -11.90 -9.78 -14.77
C ILE A 81 -13.36 -9.73 -15.22
N ALA A 82 -13.61 -9.44 -16.50
CA ALA A 82 -14.97 -9.35 -17.03
C ALA A 82 -15.71 -10.71 -17.03
N GLN A 83 -15.00 -11.80 -17.31
CA GLN A 83 -15.57 -13.16 -17.32
C GLN A 83 -15.94 -13.65 -15.91
N ASN A 84 -15.23 -13.15 -14.88
CA ASN A 84 -15.46 -13.54 -13.49
C ASN A 84 -16.24 -12.49 -12.69
N VAL A 85 -16.87 -11.50 -13.34
CA VAL A 85 -17.49 -10.36 -12.66
C VAL A 85 -18.56 -10.78 -11.65
N ASP A 86 -19.38 -11.78 -11.98
CA ASP A 86 -20.45 -12.28 -11.11
C ASP A 86 -19.87 -13.00 -9.88
N GLU A 87 -18.82 -13.81 -10.07
CA GLU A 87 -18.12 -14.50 -8.98
C GLU A 87 -17.38 -13.51 -8.08
N ILE A 88 -16.79 -12.46 -8.66
CA ILE A 88 -16.18 -11.35 -7.91
C ILE A 88 -17.26 -10.68 -7.06
N PHE A 89 -18.40 -10.27 -7.63
CA PHE A 89 -19.47 -9.63 -6.87
C PHE A 89 -20.00 -10.52 -5.75
N ALA A 90 -20.27 -11.79 -6.05
CA ALA A 90 -20.70 -12.77 -5.06
C ALA A 90 -19.66 -12.92 -3.93
N GLY A 91 -18.37 -12.96 -4.28
CA GLY A 91 -17.27 -13.01 -3.31
C GLY A 91 -17.25 -11.81 -2.37
N LEU A 92 -17.29 -10.62 -2.95
CA LEU A 92 -17.26 -9.37 -2.20
C LEU A 92 -18.47 -9.23 -1.26
N ASP A 93 -19.65 -9.69 -1.69
CA ASP A 93 -20.85 -9.69 -0.88
C ASP A 93 -20.79 -10.69 0.28
N ASN A 94 -20.17 -11.85 0.06
CA ASN A 94 -20.14 -12.95 1.03
C ASN A 94 -19.01 -12.87 2.07
N VAL A 95 -17.88 -12.22 1.75
CA VAL A 95 -16.74 -12.07 2.68
C VAL A 95 -17.08 -11.19 3.88
N GLY A 96 -17.94 -10.18 3.69
CA GLY A 96 -18.55 -9.43 4.80
C GLY A 96 -17.71 -8.42 5.55
N THR A 97 -16.39 -8.51 5.41
CA THR A 97 -15.44 -7.54 5.94
C THR A 97 -15.12 -6.46 4.90
N VAL A 98 -15.64 -6.58 3.67
CA VAL A 98 -15.32 -5.67 2.55
C VAL A 98 -16.28 -4.50 2.52
N HIS A 99 -15.73 -3.28 2.47
CA HIS A 99 -16.49 -2.07 2.15
C HIS A 99 -16.50 -1.82 0.65
N THR A 100 -15.36 -2.01 -0.01
CA THR A 100 -15.21 -1.88 -1.45
C THR A 100 -13.98 -2.63 -1.93
N ALA A 101 -14.03 -3.17 -3.14
CA ALA A 101 -12.86 -3.65 -3.86
C ALA A 101 -13.04 -3.39 -5.35
N ARG A 102 -11.95 -3.08 -6.04
CA ARG A 102 -11.94 -2.89 -7.50
C ARG A 102 -10.62 -3.33 -8.10
N PHE A 103 -10.68 -3.80 -9.33
CA PHE A 103 -9.50 -4.04 -10.15
C PHE A 103 -9.24 -2.84 -11.06
N LEU A 104 -7.96 -2.52 -11.27
CA LEU A 104 -7.52 -1.50 -12.21
C LEU A 104 -6.42 -2.08 -13.09
N LEU A 105 -6.38 -1.63 -14.33
CA LEU A 105 -5.23 -1.82 -15.21
C LEU A 105 -4.49 -0.49 -15.29
N LEU A 106 -3.29 -0.40 -14.72
CA LEU A 106 -2.47 0.80 -14.67
C LEU A 106 -1.13 0.50 -15.32
N ASP A 107 -0.89 1.07 -16.50
CA ASP A 107 0.29 0.78 -17.32
C ASP A 107 0.53 -0.74 -17.49
N ASP A 108 1.63 -1.24 -16.95
CA ASP A 108 2.06 -2.64 -17.04
C ASP A 108 1.60 -3.48 -15.82
N TYR A 109 0.66 -2.96 -15.04
CA TYR A 109 0.19 -3.57 -13.80
C TYR A 109 -1.32 -3.83 -13.82
N ILE A 110 -1.71 -4.94 -13.20
CA ILE A 110 -3.06 -5.15 -12.69
C ILE A 110 -3.04 -4.89 -11.18
N CYS A 111 -3.94 -4.03 -10.72
CA CYS A 111 -4.02 -3.61 -9.35
C CYS A 111 -5.34 -4.04 -8.73
N MET A 112 -5.33 -4.43 -7.47
CA MET A 112 -6.54 -4.61 -6.67
C MET A 112 -6.52 -3.61 -5.51
N ILE A 113 -7.49 -2.71 -5.50
CA ILE A 113 -7.63 -1.68 -4.47
C ILE A 113 -8.87 -1.99 -3.66
N SER A 114 -8.72 -2.22 -2.36
CA SER A 114 -9.83 -2.55 -1.48
C SER A 114 -9.78 -1.82 -0.15
N VAL A 115 -10.94 -1.74 0.48
CA VAL A 115 -11.12 -1.29 1.85
C VAL A 115 -11.88 -2.36 2.61
N TYR A 116 -11.35 -2.76 3.76
CA TYR A 116 -11.89 -3.87 4.53
C TYR A 116 -11.70 -3.69 6.05
N ASP A 117 -12.40 -4.49 6.84
CA ASP A 117 -12.27 -4.53 8.30
C ASP A 117 -11.40 -5.69 8.77
N GLY A 118 -10.70 -5.48 9.88
CA GLY A 118 -10.01 -6.56 10.60
C GLY A 118 -8.58 -6.84 10.13
N ASP A 119 -8.13 -8.06 10.38
CA ASP A 119 -6.74 -8.45 10.11
C ASP A 119 -6.47 -8.70 8.62
N PHE A 120 -5.27 -8.33 8.15
CA PHE A 120 -4.89 -8.51 6.73
C PHE A 120 -4.86 -9.98 6.33
N SER A 121 -4.23 -10.84 7.13
CA SER A 121 -4.11 -12.26 6.78
C SER A 121 -5.47 -12.94 6.78
N ASN A 122 -6.33 -12.63 7.76
CA ASN A 122 -7.71 -13.14 7.78
C ASN A 122 -8.52 -12.64 6.58
N TYR A 123 -8.41 -11.36 6.24
CA TYR A 123 -9.04 -10.80 5.05
C TYR A 123 -8.65 -11.57 3.77
N ILE A 124 -7.35 -11.81 3.55
CA ILE A 124 -6.88 -12.56 2.39
C ILE A 124 -7.36 -14.02 2.43
N ARG A 125 -7.39 -14.67 3.60
CA ARG A 125 -7.92 -16.03 3.76
C ARG A 125 -9.40 -16.13 3.39
N ASP A 126 -10.22 -15.22 3.88
CA ASP A 126 -11.66 -15.19 3.60
C ASP A 126 -11.93 -14.96 2.10
N PHE A 127 -11.10 -14.13 1.46
CA PHE A 127 -11.12 -13.93 0.01
C PHE A 127 -10.77 -15.19 -0.78
N ILE A 128 -9.67 -15.86 -0.44
CA ILE A 128 -9.27 -17.11 -1.12
C ILE A 128 -10.35 -18.18 -0.94
N ALA A 129 -10.94 -18.29 0.25
CA ALA A 129 -12.00 -19.27 0.53
C ALA A 129 -13.25 -19.06 -0.33
N THR A 130 -13.54 -17.81 -0.69
CA THR A 130 -14.78 -17.45 -1.40
C THR A 130 -14.59 -17.32 -2.91
N ILE A 131 -13.44 -16.82 -3.38
CA ILE A 131 -13.15 -16.52 -4.79
C ILE A 131 -11.74 -16.96 -5.25
N GLY A 132 -11.20 -18.02 -4.66
CA GLY A 132 -9.85 -18.52 -4.98
C GLY A 132 -9.65 -18.84 -6.47
N SER A 133 -10.68 -19.39 -7.14
CA SER A 133 -10.67 -19.66 -8.60
C SER A 133 -10.43 -18.40 -9.44
N VAL A 134 -11.10 -17.30 -9.09
CA VAL A 134 -10.91 -16.02 -9.78
C VAL A 134 -9.49 -15.49 -9.58
N PHE A 135 -8.95 -15.61 -8.35
CA PHE A 135 -7.57 -15.22 -8.11
C PHE A 135 -6.60 -16.08 -8.90
N ASP A 136 -6.81 -17.38 -9.00
CA ASP A 136 -5.97 -18.26 -9.81
C ASP A 136 -5.91 -17.78 -11.26
N GLU A 137 -7.06 -17.37 -11.84
CA GLU A 137 -7.10 -16.81 -13.19
C GLU A 137 -6.35 -15.47 -13.31
N VAL A 138 -6.55 -14.56 -12.37
CA VAL A 138 -5.87 -13.25 -12.37
C VAL A 138 -4.36 -13.41 -12.16
N VAL A 139 -3.96 -14.23 -11.19
CA VAL A 139 -2.57 -14.53 -10.82
C VAL A 139 -1.85 -15.25 -11.96
N SER A 140 -2.56 -16.02 -12.78
CA SER A 140 -1.96 -16.67 -13.97
C SER A 140 -1.44 -15.65 -15.00
N LEU A 141 -1.92 -14.41 -14.95
CA LEU A 141 -1.51 -13.30 -15.81
C LEU A 141 -0.43 -12.41 -15.16
N VAL A 142 -0.04 -12.70 -13.91
CA VAL A 142 0.89 -11.89 -13.10
C VAL A 142 2.28 -12.50 -13.06
N GLU A 143 3.32 -11.68 -13.23
CA GLU A 143 4.71 -12.11 -13.17
C GLU A 143 5.02 -12.78 -11.81
N GLY A 144 5.58 -13.99 -11.84
CA GLY A 144 5.86 -14.77 -10.63
C GLY A 144 4.63 -15.39 -9.94
N GLY A 145 3.44 -15.30 -10.55
CA GLY A 145 2.20 -15.84 -9.97
C GLY A 145 2.05 -17.37 -10.06
N ASP A 146 2.77 -18.04 -10.94
CA ASP A 146 2.57 -19.48 -11.21
C ASP A 146 2.77 -20.37 -9.97
N ASP A 147 3.70 -20.00 -9.10
CA ASP A 147 4.00 -20.74 -7.87
C ASP A 147 2.94 -20.59 -6.77
N LEU A 148 1.97 -19.69 -6.96
CA LEU A 148 0.91 -19.43 -6.00
C LEU A 148 -0.35 -20.23 -6.31
N ILE A 149 -0.49 -20.72 -7.56
CA ILE A 149 -1.69 -21.41 -8.04
C ILE A 149 -1.58 -22.92 -7.72
N PRO A 150 -2.64 -23.55 -7.20
CA PRO A 150 -3.89 -22.95 -6.75
C PRO A 150 -3.71 -22.24 -5.40
N THR A 151 -4.25 -21.02 -5.32
CA THR A 151 -4.15 -20.15 -4.13
C THR A 151 -4.77 -20.77 -2.89
N THR A 152 -5.81 -21.59 -3.08
CA THR A 152 -6.50 -22.35 -2.01
C THR A 152 -5.61 -23.39 -1.32
N HIS A 153 -4.56 -23.89 -1.97
CA HIS A 153 -3.58 -24.81 -1.37
C HIS A 153 -2.31 -24.11 -0.89
N ASN A 154 -2.08 -22.86 -1.32
CA ASN A 154 -0.86 -22.10 -1.05
C ASN A 154 -1.15 -20.81 -0.26
N VAL A 155 -2.17 -20.85 0.61
CA VAL A 155 -2.73 -19.68 1.31
C VAL A 155 -1.66 -18.80 1.97
N GLU A 156 -0.78 -19.38 2.79
CA GLU A 156 0.26 -18.60 3.50
C GLU A 156 1.27 -17.97 2.53
N ARG A 157 1.66 -18.71 1.48
CA ARG A 157 2.57 -18.19 0.45
C ARG A 157 1.91 -17.07 -0.34
N PHE A 158 0.60 -17.17 -0.59
CA PHE A 158 -0.17 -16.11 -1.23
C PHE A 158 -0.27 -14.88 -0.33
N ILE A 159 -0.54 -15.03 0.98
CA ILE A 159 -0.55 -13.92 1.95
C ILE A 159 0.79 -13.20 1.94
N ASP A 160 1.91 -13.92 2.03
CA ASP A 160 3.25 -13.34 1.98
C ASP A 160 3.51 -12.61 0.66
N TRP A 161 3.06 -13.20 -0.45
CA TRP A 161 3.18 -12.60 -1.76
C TRP A 161 2.36 -11.30 -1.88
N VAL A 162 1.11 -11.29 -1.41
CA VAL A 162 0.27 -10.08 -1.38
C VAL A 162 0.92 -9.03 -0.47
N HIS A 163 1.45 -9.40 0.70
CA HIS A 163 2.19 -8.48 1.58
C HIS A 163 3.38 -7.81 0.87
N ALA A 164 4.11 -8.55 0.04
CA ALA A 164 5.25 -8.04 -0.72
C ALA A 164 4.87 -7.11 -1.89
N HIS A 165 3.65 -7.28 -2.42
CA HIS A 165 3.12 -6.56 -3.59
C HIS A 165 2.10 -5.47 -3.22
N ASP A 166 1.62 -5.43 -1.97
CA ASP A 166 0.86 -4.31 -1.44
C ASP A 166 1.76 -3.09 -1.28
N LEU A 167 1.20 -1.89 -1.51
CA LEU A 167 1.93 -0.67 -1.27
C LEU A 167 2.24 -0.50 0.23
N PHE A 168 3.42 0.04 0.53
CA PHE A 168 3.71 0.50 1.88
C PHE A 168 2.69 1.58 2.28
N GLN A 169 2.03 1.38 3.42
CA GLN A 169 1.02 2.29 3.93
C GLN A 169 1.64 3.25 4.92
N ALA A 170 1.93 4.46 4.44
CA ALA A 170 2.51 5.52 5.25
C ALA A 170 1.57 5.83 6.42
N PRO A 171 2.12 6.04 7.63
CA PRO A 171 1.34 6.63 8.71
C PRO A 171 0.78 8.00 8.35
N ASP A 172 -0.36 8.34 8.96
CA ASP A 172 -0.97 9.65 8.79
C ASP A 172 -0.09 10.78 9.34
N PHE A 173 0.72 10.49 10.36
CA PHE A 173 1.66 11.42 10.96
C PHE A 173 3.11 11.12 10.52
N PRO A 174 3.85 12.10 9.97
CA PRO A 174 5.25 11.90 9.59
C PRO A 174 6.15 11.46 10.75
N THR A 175 5.82 11.80 11.99
CA THR A 175 6.52 11.33 13.20
C THR A 175 6.54 9.82 13.32
N ASP A 176 5.44 9.17 12.97
CA ASP A 176 5.30 7.73 13.09
C ASP A 176 6.14 7.03 12.01
N LEU A 177 6.34 7.67 10.85
CA LEU A 177 7.20 7.14 9.79
C LEU A 177 8.65 7.08 10.26
N PHE A 178 9.12 8.13 10.95
CA PHE A 178 10.44 8.12 11.56
C PHE A 178 10.56 7.08 12.67
N GLY A 179 9.51 6.88 13.48
CA GLY A 179 9.48 5.78 14.46
C GLY A 179 9.63 4.39 13.81
N LEU A 180 9.01 4.17 12.63
CA LEU A 180 9.19 2.95 11.86
C LEU A 180 10.63 2.81 11.33
N GLN A 181 11.24 3.90 10.88
CA GLN A 181 12.64 3.90 10.41
C GLN A 181 13.61 3.60 11.55
N ASP A 182 13.40 4.22 12.71
CA ASP A 182 14.21 4.01 13.91
C ASP A 182 14.13 2.54 14.36
N THR A 183 12.92 1.96 14.33
CA THR A 183 12.73 0.53 14.62
C THR A 183 13.46 -0.35 13.61
N ALA A 184 13.29 -0.08 12.30
CA ALA A 184 13.93 -0.85 11.23
C ALA A 184 15.46 -0.73 11.22
N SER A 185 16.00 0.39 11.70
CA SER A 185 17.45 0.63 11.82
C SER A 185 18.03 0.26 13.19
N GLY A 186 17.19 -0.23 14.12
CA GLY A 186 17.62 -0.62 15.47
C GLY A 186 18.04 0.55 16.37
N ARG A 187 17.55 1.76 16.09
CA ARG A 187 17.89 2.98 16.82
C ARG A 187 17.21 3.00 18.20
N SER A 188 17.92 3.51 19.21
CA SER A 188 17.41 3.61 20.58
C SER A 188 16.24 4.60 20.70
N PRO A 189 15.19 4.30 21.50
CA PRO A 189 14.08 5.20 21.79
C PRO A 189 14.49 6.57 22.37
N ASP A 190 15.68 6.67 22.97
CA ASP A 190 16.20 7.91 23.58
C ASP A 190 16.92 8.84 22.58
N SER A 191 16.84 8.54 21.28
CA SER A 191 17.47 9.37 20.25
C SER A 191 16.78 10.74 20.10
N PRO A 192 17.53 11.80 19.71
CA PRO A 192 16.93 13.10 19.44
C PRO A 192 15.79 13.02 18.41
N PRO A 193 14.68 13.76 18.61
CA PRO A 193 13.56 13.76 17.68
C PRO A 193 13.95 14.22 16.28
N HIS A 194 13.30 13.64 15.26
CA HIS A 194 13.46 14.06 13.87
C HIS A 194 12.84 15.43 13.62
N GLU A 195 13.54 16.31 12.90
CA GLU A 195 13.01 17.64 12.54
C GLU A 195 11.99 17.55 11.40
N LEU A 196 10.71 17.76 11.71
CA LEU A 196 9.59 17.69 10.77
C LEU A 196 9.47 18.89 9.82
N ARG A 197 10.13 20.00 10.13
CA ARG A 197 9.96 21.28 9.39
C ARG A 197 10.83 21.39 8.13
N SER A 198 11.82 20.51 7.99
CA SER A 198 12.60 20.37 6.75
C SER A 198 12.10 19.15 5.97
N LEU A 199 12.44 19.02 4.68
CA LEU A 199 12.39 17.71 4.00
C LEU A 199 13.60 16.91 4.48
N PRO A 200 13.49 16.07 5.52
CA PRO A 200 14.67 15.47 6.09
C PRO A 200 15.21 14.42 5.13
N ARG A 201 16.54 14.28 5.08
CA ARG A 201 17.22 13.31 4.21
C ARG A 201 16.63 11.91 4.34
N GLU A 202 16.28 11.51 5.55
CA GLU A 202 15.74 10.17 5.84
C GLU A 202 14.39 9.93 5.15
N LEU A 203 13.53 10.94 5.08
CA LEU A 203 12.27 10.87 4.32
C LEU A 203 12.54 10.72 2.82
N ILE A 204 13.49 11.50 2.27
CA ILE A 204 13.85 11.44 0.85
C ILE A 204 14.38 10.05 0.48
N LEU A 205 15.26 9.49 1.32
CA LEU A 205 15.82 8.16 1.09
C LEU A 205 14.77 7.06 1.24
N GLN A 206 13.83 7.19 2.18
CA GLN A 206 12.75 6.22 2.31
C GLN A 206 11.77 6.27 1.13
N LEU A 207 11.42 7.46 0.65
CA LEU A 207 10.59 7.60 -0.55
C LEU A 207 11.31 7.17 -1.82
N ASN A 208 12.65 7.18 -1.83
CA ASN A 208 13.42 6.55 -2.89
C ASN A 208 13.35 5.01 -2.82
N ALA A 209 13.39 4.43 -1.62
CA ALA A 209 13.27 2.98 -1.40
C ALA A 209 11.83 2.45 -1.59
N ASN A 210 10.82 3.26 -1.27
CA ASN A 210 9.40 3.00 -1.46
C ASN A 210 8.79 4.07 -2.40
N PRO A 211 9.10 4.03 -3.71
CA PRO A 211 8.64 5.04 -4.66
C PRO A 211 7.12 5.02 -4.87
N ASN A 212 6.52 3.84 -4.74
CA ASN A 212 5.08 3.66 -4.73
C ASN A 212 4.64 3.49 -3.28
N ILE A 213 3.90 4.47 -2.76
CA ILE A 213 3.48 4.53 -1.36
C ILE A 213 2.01 4.91 -1.28
N SER A 214 1.27 4.26 -0.37
CA SER A 214 -0.09 4.65 -0.02
C SER A 214 -0.03 5.71 1.07
N LEU A 215 -0.49 6.92 0.75
CA LEU A 215 -0.60 8.02 1.70
C LEU A 215 -2.03 8.12 2.23
N GLY A 216 -2.17 8.38 3.55
CA GLY A 216 -3.47 8.59 4.18
C GLY A 216 -4.22 7.31 4.53
N GLY A 217 -3.57 6.43 5.29
CA GLY A 217 -4.16 5.17 5.76
C GLY A 217 -5.35 5.33 6.73
N GLY A 218 -5.64 6.56 7.19
CA GLY A 218 -6.72 6.88 8.11
C GLY A 218 -8.00 7.48 7.50
N TYR A 219 -8.12 7.64 6.18
CA TYR A 219 -9.35 8.19 5.59
C TYR A 219 -10.50 7.19 5.71
N ARG A 220 -11.55 7.55 6.47
CA ARG A 220 -12.68 6.68 6.80
C ARG A 220 -13.99 7.36 6.42
N ALA A 221 -14.84 6.65 5.68
CA ALA A 221 -16.16 7.17 5.31
C ALA A 221 -17.14 7.20 6.51
N TYR A 222 -17.01 6.25 7.44
CA TYR A 222 -17.84 6.13 8.65
C TYR A 222 -17.01 5.55 9.80
N PRO A 223 -16.28 6.40 10.54
CA PRO A 223 -15.40 5.93 11.61
C PRO A 223 -16.20 5.19 12.69
N GLY A 224 -15.76 3.98 13.04
CA GLY A 224 -16.33 3.18 14.13
C GLY A 224 -17.41 2.18 13.72
N PHE A 225 -17.84 2.16 12.46
CA PHE A 225 -18.78 1.18 11.93
C PHE A 225 -18.10 0.21 10.96
N SER A 226 -18.27 -1.10 11.18
CA SER A 226 -17.84 -2.13 10.23
C SER A 226 -18.78 -2.26 9.04
N ALA A 227 -18.33 -2.89 7.96
CA ALA A 227 -19.11 -3.21 6.78
C ALA A 227 -20.38 -3.96 7.17
N ALA A 228 -20.21 -4.95 8.05
CA ALA A 228 -21.26 -5.69 8.72
C ALA A 228 -22.33 -4.80 9.38
N GLN A 229 -21.89 -3.84 10.21
CA GLN A 229 -22.79 -2.95 10.93
C GLN A 229 -23.51 -1.99 9.98
N VAL A 230 -22.83 -1.51 8.94
CA VAL A 230 -23.42 -0.65 7.92
C VAL A 230 -24.50 -1.40 7.14
N ARG A 231 -24.21 -2.60 6.62
CA ARG A 231 -25.19 -3.44 5.91
C ARG A 231 -26.42 -3.73 6.78
N GLY A 232 -26.19 -4.14 8.02
CA GLY A 232 -27.27 -4.39 8.98
C GLY A 232 -28.16 -3.18 9.24
N LYS A 233 -27.61 -1.96 9.28
CA LYS A 233 -28.39 -0.72 9.43
C LYS A 233 -29.25 -0.38 8.21
N PHE A 234 -28.81 -0.75 7.02
CA PHE A 234 -29.57 -0.56 5.78
C PHE A 234 -30.58 -1.69 5.51
N GLY A 235 -30.61 -2.74 6.33
CA GLY A 235 -31.49 -3.90 6.12
C GLY A 235 -31.09 -4.74 4.90
N VAL A 236 -29.88 -4.52 4.37
CA VAL A 236 -29.26 -5.43 3.40
C VAL A 236 -28.63 -6.55 4.23
N GLY A 237 -29.19 -7.75 4.11
CA GLY A 237 -28.77 -8.91 4.87
C GLY A 237 -27.37 -9.41 4.50
N TRP A 238 -27.12 -10.62 5.00
CA TRP A 238 -25.99 -11.48 4.68
C TRP A 238 -26.43 -12.50 3.65
#